data_AF-A0A9E0JRA7-F1
#
_entry.id   AF-A0A9E0JRA7-F1
#
_cell.length_a   1.000
_cell.length_b   1.000
_cell.length_c   1.000
_cell.angle_alpha   90.00
_cell.angle_beta   90.00
_cell.angle_gamma   90.00
#
_symmetry.space_group_name_H-M   'P 1'
#
loop_
_entity.id
_entity.type
_entity.pdbx_description
1 polymer ?
#
loop_
_entity_poly.entity_id
_entity_poly.type
_entity_poly.pdbx_seq_one_letter_code
_entity_poly.pdbx_strand_id
1 'polypeptide(L)'
;MDIAELLAFTVHQQASDLHLSAGLPPMIRVHGDMRRINLPPLSHDDVQGMVYPILSAPQRSHYEQQLELDLSFELPGLARFRVNLFVQSRGAGAVFRTIPDRIPTLAS
;
A
#
# COMPACT_ATOMS: atom_id res chain seq x y z
N MET A 1 3.46 -13.27 5.00
CA MET A 1 4.03 -11.97 4.67
C MET A 1 3.08 -10.91 5.17
N ASP A 2 3.53 -10.03 6.05
CA ASP A 2 2.71 -8.93 6.55
C ASP A 2 2.87 -7.65 5.70
N ILE A 3 2.14 -6.59 6.04
CA ILE A 3 2.21 -5.32 5.31
C ILE A 3 3.58 -4.64 5.47
N ALA A 4 4.23 -4.76 6.62
CA ALA A 4 5.51 -4.12 6.88
C ALA A 4 6.62 -4.73 6.01
N GLU A 5 6.63 -6.05 5.86
CA GLU A 5 7.55 -6.78 4.99
C GLU A 5 7.37 -6.39 3.51
N LEU A 6 6.12 -6.25 3.04
CA LEU A 6 5.84 -5.82 1.67
C LEU A 6 6.27 -4.36 1.41
N LEU A 7 6.08 -3.47 2.38
CA LEU A 7 6.53 -2.08 2.29
C LEU A 7 8.07 -1.99 2.31
N ALA A 8 8.73 -2.75 3.18
CA ALA A 8 10.18 -2.89 3.21
C ALA A 8 10.73 -3.39 1.87
N PHE A 9 10.13 -4.43 1.30
CA PHE A 9 10.48 -4.94 -0.01
C PHE A 9 10.29 -3.88 -1.11
N THR A 10 9.19 -3.13 -1.08
CA THR A 10 8.88 -2.06 -2.06
C THR A 10 9.95 -0.98 -2.04
N VAL A 11 10.36 -0.51 -0.87
CA VAL A 11 11.43 0.49 -0.71
C VAL A 11 12.78 -0.07 -1.15
N HIS A 12 13.11 -1.31 -0.76
CA HIS A 12 14.35 -1.98 -1.17
C HIS A 12 14.46 -2.12 -2.69
N GLN A 13 13.34 -2.43 -3.36
CA GLN A 13 13.26 -2.52 -4.82
C GLN A 13 13.21 -1.17 -5.53
N GLN A 14 13.33 -0.05 -4.80
CA GLN A 14 13.20 1.32 -5.34
C GLN A 14 11.89 1.53 -6.13
N ALA A 15 10.82 0.86 -5.70
CA ALA A 15 9.51 0.97 -6.31
C ALA A 15 8.80 2.25 -5.85
N SER A 16 8.06 2.89 -6.76
CA SER A 16 7.28 4.09 -6.46
C SER A 16 5.99 3.77 -5.71
N ASP A 17 5.37 2.63 -6.03
CA ASP A 17 4.07 2.24 -5.48
C ASP A 17 4.04 0.73 -5.18
N LEU A 18 3.42 0.35 -4.07
CA LEU A 18 2.93 -1.01 -3.78
C LEU A 18 1.42 -1.03 -4.03
N HIS A 19 0.96 -2.02 -4.79
CA HIS A 19 -0.43 -2.26 -5.13
C HIS A 19 -0.88 -3.60 -4.54
N LEU A 20 -1.92 -3.55 -3.71
CA LEU A 20 -2.65 -4.71 -3.22
C LEU A 20 -4.03 -4.71 -3.85
N SER A 21 -4.43 -5.84 -4.44
CA SER A 21 -5.76 -6.00 -5.03
C SER A 21 -6.22 -7.42 -4.81
N ALA A 22 -7.38 -7.58 -4.16
CA ALA A 22 -7.99 -8.89 -3.98
C ALA A 22 -8.13 -9.62 -5.33
N GLY A 23 -7.80 -10.90 -5.34
CA GLY A 23 -7.72 -11.78 -6.51
C GLY A 23 -6.40 -11.71 -7.29
N LEU A 24 -5.44 -10.87 -6.88
CA LEU A 24 -4.14 -10.74 -7.54
C LEU A 24 -2.97 -10.88 -6.55
N PRO A 25 -1.79 -11.32 -7.00
CA PRO A 25 -0.57 -11.20 -6.21
C PRO A 25 -0.27 -9.73 -5.89
N PRO A 26 0.45 -9.43 -4.80
CA PRO A 26 1.00 -8.10 -4.57
C PRO A 26 1.82 -7.64 -5.77
N MET A 27 1.73 -6.36 -6.12
CA MET A 27 2.46 -5.79 -7.25
C MET A 27 3.21 -4.53 -6.82
N ILE A 28 4.36 -4.30 -7.43
CA ILE A 28 5.13 -3.07 -7.25
C ILE A 28 5.29 -2.36 -8.59
N ARG A 29 5.36 -1.03 -8.55
CA ARG A 29 5.70 -0.21 -9.70
C ARG A 29 7.16 0.20 -9.65
N VAL A 30 7.96 -0.27 -10.61
CA VAL A 30 9.40 0.06 -10.71
C VAL A 30 9.63 0.76 -12.04
N HIS A 31 10.15 1.99 -12.00
CA HIS A 31 10.38 2.82 -13.20
C HIS A 31 9.15 2.93 -14.14
N GLY A 32 7.95 3.00 -13.57
CA GLY A 32 6.69 3.11 -14.31
C GLY A 32 6.00 1.76 -14.60
N ASP A 33 6.75 0.67 -14.61
CA ASP A 33 6.26 -0.67 -14.95
C ASP A 33 5.71 -1.43 -13.74
N MET A 34 4.56 -2.08 -13.93
CA MET A 34 3.94 -2.94 -12.93
C MET A 34 4.56 -4.34 -12.95
N ARG A 35 5.05 -4.81 -11.80
CA ARG A 35 5.66 -6.13 -11.61
C ARG A 35 4.98 -6.87 -10.47
N ARG A 36 4.64 -8.14 -10.70
CA ARG A 36 4.08 -9.03 -9.67
C ARG A 36 5.20 -9.51 -8.76
N ILE A 37 4.97 -9.48 -7.45
CA ILE A 37 5.81 -10.19 -6.49
C ILE A 37 5.45 -11.68 -6.59
N ASN A 38 6.44 -12.57 -6.50
CA ASN A 38 6.26 -14.02 -6.60
C ASN A 38 5.62 -14.58 -5.31
N LEU A 39 4.35 -14.25 -5.11
CA LEU A 39 3.52 -14.68 -4.00
C LEU A 39 2.15 -15.14 -4.51
N PRO A 40 1.41 -15.93 -3.73
CA PRO A 40 0.04 -16.29 -4.07
C PRO A 40 -0.85 -15.05 -4.24
N PRO A 41 -1.94 -15.15 -5.03
CA PRO A 41 -2.97 -14.13 -5.06
C PRO A 41 -3.56 -13.86 -3.67
N LEU A 42 -3.81 -12.60 -3.35
CA LEU A 42 -4.43 -12.19 -2.09
C LEU A 42 -5.95 -12.34 -2.17
N SER A 43 -6.58 -12.84 -1.11
CA SER A 43 -8.03 -12.77 -0.93
C SER A 43 -8.48 -11.39 -0.46
N HIS A 44 -9.81 -11.19 -0.38
CA HIS A 44 -10.38 -9.99 0.26
C HIS A 44 -9.90 -9.84 1.70
N ASP A 45 -9.96 -10.94 2.47
CA ASP A 45 -9.61 -10.99 3.89
C ASP A 45 -8.10 -10.76 4.10
N ASP A 46 -7.25 -11.24 3.19
CA ASP A 46 -5.80 -10.98 3.25
C ASP A 46 -5.51 -9.48 3.13
N VAL A 47 -6.13 -8.79 2.15
CA VAL A 47 -5.93 -7.35 1.96
C VAL A 47 -6.51 -6.57 3.15
N GLN A 48 -7.70 -6.93 3.63
CA GLN A 48 -8.28 -6.30 4.83
C GLN A 48 -7.41 -6.50 6.07
N GLY A 49 -6.90 -7.70 6.29
CA GLY A 49 -6.00 -8.03 7.39
C GLY A 49 -4.68 -7.25 7.35
N MET A 50 -4.21 -6.89 6.15
CA MET A 50 -3.02 -6.04 5.97
C MET A 50 -3.30 -4.56 6.24
N VAL A 51 -4.49 -4.05 5.89
CA VAL A 51 -4.80 -2.61 5.99
C VAL A 51 -5.44 -2.21 7.31
N TYR A 52 -6.16 -3.09 8.00
CA TYR A 52 -6.82 -2.74 9.27
C TYR A 52 -5.83 -2.35 10.39
N PRO A 53 -4.66 -2.99 10.54
CA PRO A 53 -3.68 -2.61 11.55
C PRO A 53 -3.09 -1.20 11.36
N ILE A 54 -3.16 -0.63 10.15
CA ILE A 54 -2.64 0.72 9.88
C ILE A 54 -3.67 1.84 10.10
N LEU A 55 -4.92 1.48 10.45
CA LEU A 55 -6.01 2.43 10.65
C LEU A 55 -6.31 2.67 12.13
N SER A 56 -6.57 3.93 12.48
CA SER A 56 -7.24 4.28 13.72
C SER A 56 -8.73 3.89 13.69
N ALA A 57 -9.37 3.77 14.85
CA ALA A 57 -10.79 3.41 14.91
C ALA A 57 -11.72 4.35 14.10
N PRO A 58 -11.54 5.69 14.11
CA PRO A 58 -12.32 6.59 13.26
C PRO A 58 -12.07 6.37 11.76
N GLN A 59 -10.81 6.14 11.37
CA GLN A 59 -10.45 5.86 9.97
C GLN A 59 -11.05 4.55 9.48
N ARG A 60 -11.03 3.50 10.32
CA ARG A 60 -11.65 2.21 10.00
C ARG A 60 -13.16 2.36 9.81
N SER A 61 -13.84 3.05 10.74
CA SER A 61 -15.27 3.33 10.60
C SER A 61 -15.58 4.12 9.31
N HIS A 62 -14.75 5.12 8.98
CA HIS A 62 -14.89 5.87 7.74
C HIS A 62 -14.71 4.99 6.50
N TYR A 63 -13.67 4.16 6.46
CA TYR A 63 -13.43 3.22 5.36
C TYR A 63 -14.56 2.20 5.21
N GLU A 64 -15.09 1.67 6.31
CA GLU A 64 -16.21 0.71 6.28
C GLU A 64 -17.52 1.37 5.78
N GLN A 65 -17.71 2.68 6.00
CA GLN A 65 -18.91 3.42 5.56
C GLN A 65 -18.79 3.97 4.15
N GLN A 66 -17.63 4.54 3.79
CA GLN A 66 -17.41 5.22 2.51
C GLN A 66 -16.78 4.30 1.46
N LEU A 67 -16.27 3.13 1.86
CA LEU A 67 -15.60 2.15 1.00
C LEU A 67 -14.30 2.67 0.36
N GLU A 68 -13.81 3.83 0.80
CA GLU A 68 -12.54 4.42 0.43
C GLU A 68 -11.95 5.27 1.57
N LEU A 69 -10.63 5.45 1.57
CA LEU A 69 -9.94 6.32 2.52
C LEU A 69 -8.54 6.68 2.01
N ASP A 70 -8.21 7.98 2.02
CA ASP A 70 -6.84 8.46 1.89
C ASP A 70 -6.23 8.76 3.26
N LEU A 71 -4.99 8.33 3.47
CA LEU A 71 -4.22 8.61 4.68
C LEU A 71 -2.71 8.65 4.41
N SER A 72 -1.95 9.15 5.40
CA SER A 72 -0.51 8.95 5.46
C SER A 72 -0.18 7.85 6.47
N PHE A 73 0.78 6.99 6.15
CA PHE A 73 1.30 5.95 7.03
C PHE A 73 2.82 6.05 7.08
N GLU A 74 3.43 5.85 8.25
CA GLU A 74 4.88 5.83 8.41
C GLU A 74 5.30 4.44 8.90
N LEU A 75 6.29 3.85 8.24
CA LEU A 75 7.01 2.69 8.76
C LEU A 75 8.32 3.19 9.40
N PRO A 76 8.42 3.23 10.74
CA PRO A 76 9.53 3.88 11.42
C PRO A 76 10.89 3.34 10.97
N GLY A 77 11.82 4.26 10.67
CA GLY A 77 13.16 3.92 10.23
C GLY A 77 13.27 3.47 8.78
N LEU A 78 12.16 3.45 8.01
CA LEU A 78 12.18 3.09 6.59
C LEU A 78 11.71 4.22 5.68
N ALA A 79 10.42 4.56 5.73
CA ALA A 79 9.82 5.54 4.83
C ALA A 79 8.41 5.94 5.28
N ARG A 80 7.93 7.06 4.74
CA ARG A 80 6.51 7.45 4.79
C ARG A 80 5.82 7.07 3.50
N PHE A 81 4.52 6.83 3.59
CA PHE A 81 3.67 6.41 2.49
C PHE A 81 2.41 7.25 2.44
N ARG A 82 2.00 7.64 1.24
CA ARG A 82 0.62 8.07 0.98
C ARG A 82 -0.18 6.84 0.60
N VAL A 83 -1.21 6.55 1.37
CA VAL A 83 -2.02 5.35 1.22
C VAL A 83 -3.41 5.73 0.75
N ASN A 84 -3.89 5.03 -0.27
CA ASN A 84 -5.29 5.05 -0.69
C ASN A 84 -5.85 3.64 -0.51
N LEU A 85 -6.93 3.52 0.26
CA LEU A 85 -7.70 2.30 0.45
C LEU A 85 -9.02 2.42 -0.32
N PHE A 86 -9.48 1.34 -0.92
CA PHE A 86 -10.72 1.33 -1.70
C PHE A 86 -11.29 -0.09 -1.83
N VAL A 87 -12.58 -0.19 -2.14
CA VAL A 87 -13.24 -1.45 -2.52
C VAL A 87 -13.48 -1.50 -4.03
N GLN A 88 -13.18 -2.64 -4.65
CA GLN A 88 -13.38 -2.90 -6.08
C GLN A 88 -14.10 -4.23 -6.29
N SER A 89 -14.43 -4.57 -7.54
CA SER A 89 -15.26 -5.75 -7.89
C SER A 89 -14.83 -7.10 -7.28
N ARG A 90 -13.53 -7.31 -7.04
CA ARG A 90 -12.96 -8.53 -6.42
C ARG A 90 -12.78 -8.41 -4.91
N GLY A 91 -13.07 -7.26 -4.30
CA GLY A 91 -12.89 -7.01 -2.87
C GLY A 91 -12.00 -5.81 -2.57
N ALA A 92 -11.31 -5.84 -1.42
CA ALA A 92 -10.48 -4.74 -0.97
C ALA A 92 -9.27 -4.49 -1.89
N GLY A 93 -8.82 -3.24 -1.91
CA GLY A 93 -7.65 -2.76 -2.63
C GLY A 93 -6.94 -1.67 -1.84
N ALA A 94 -5.63 -1.58 -2.04
CA ALA A 94 -4.80 -0.55 -1.44
C ALA A 94 -3.64 -0.17 -2.37
N VAL A 95 -3.30 1.12 -2.39
CA VAL A 95 -2.09 1.61 -3.03
C VAL A 95 -1.29 2.40 -2.01
N PHE A 96 -0.01 2.03 -1.85
CA PHE A 96 0.95 2.73 -1.00
C PHE A 96 1.99 3.37 -1.90
N ARG A 97 2.06 4.71 -1.90
CA ARG A 97 3.08 5.47 -2.59
C ARG A 97 4.16 5.91 -1.63
N THR A 98 5.41 5.54 -1.92
CA THR A 98 6.56 5.98 -1.12
C THR A 98 6.71 7.50 -1.21
N ILE A 99 6.82 8.17 -0.07
CA ILE A 99 7.09 9.60 0.04
C ILE A 99 8.59 9.74 0.36
N PRO A 100 9.36 10.47 -0.46
CA PRO A 100 10.78 10.69 -0.19
C PRO A 100 10.98 11.50 1.08
N ASP A 101 11.96 11.11 1.91
CA ASP A 101 12.30 11.83 3.14
C ASP A 101 12.97 13.18 2.86
N ARG A 102 13.77 13.23 1.79
CA ARG A 102 14.39 14.48 1.33
C ARG A 102 13.48 15.11 0.29
N ILE A 103 13.01 16.32 0.61
CA ILE A 103 12.32 17.17 -0.36
C ILE A 103 13.31 17.49 -1.50
N PRO A 104 12.99 17.16 -2.76
CA PRO A 104 13.87 17.44 -3.89
C PRO A 104 14.14 18.94 -4.04
N THR A 105 15.36 19.30 -4.41
CA THR A 105 15.69 20.66 -4.84
C THR A 105 15.39 20.81 -6.34
N LEU A 106 15.33 22.05 -6.82
CA LEU A 106 15.11 22.33 -8.25
C LEU A 106 16.32 21.95 -9.13
N ALA A 107 17.50 21.79 -8.54
CA ALA A 107 18.70 21.38 -9.27
C ALA A 107 18.67 19.86 -9.46
N SER A 108 18.44 19.43 -10.70
CA SER A 108 18.54 18.04 -11.15
C SER A 108 19.99 17.61 -11.34
#